data_AF-A0A3D4GXC4-F1
#
_entry.id   AF-A0A3D4GXC4-F1
#
_cell.length_a   1.000
_cell.length_b   1.000
_cell.length_c   1.000
_cell.angle_alpha   90.00
_cell.angle_beta   90.00
_cell.angle_gamma   90.00
#
_symmetry.space_group_name_H-M   'P 1'
#
loop_
_entity.id
_entity.type
_entity.pdbx_description
1 polymer ?
#
loop_
_entity_poly.entity_id
_entity_poly.type
_entity_poly.pdbx_seq_one_letter_code
_entity_poly.pdbx_strand_id
1 'polypeptide(L)' 'SFHECCILGYTFLMTLTRPQLLELAEPVPSGPSTRHLIELSKRYNVPLLAGLLEVEDETLYNTYIAVS' A
#
# COMPACT_ATOMS: atom_id res chain seq x y z
N SER A 1 -0.20 -9.60 -10.21
CA SER A 1 0.05 -9.74 -8.76
C SER A 1 1.50 -9.38 -8.50
N PHE A 2 1.74 -8.46 -7.57
CA PHE A 2 3.08 -8.03 -7.14
C PHE A 2 3.42 -8.59 -5.75
N HIS A 3 4.70 -8.50 -5.38
CA HIS A 3 5.21 -8.95 -4.08
C HIS A 3 4.65 -8.13 -2.91
N GLU A 4 4.79 -8.69 -1.71
CA GLU A 4 4.51 -8.00 -0.45
C GLU A 4 5.35 -6.72 -0.32
N CYS A 5 4.74 -5.67 0.26
CA CYS A 5 5.35 -4.35 0.43
C CYS A 5 6.01 -3.79 -0.85
N CYS A 6 5.54 -4.14 -2.04
CA CYS A 6 6.17 -3.73 -3.31
C CYS A 6 6.15 -2.22 -3.54
N ILE A 7 5.28 -1.48 -2.84
CA ILE A 7 5.19 -0.02 -2.94
C ILE A 7 6.31 0.68 -2.15
N LEU A 8 6.64 0.18 -0.95
CA LEU A 8 7.58 0.85 -0.03
C LEU A 8 8.93 0.13 0.11
N GLY A 9 8.96 -1.19 -0.11
CA GLY A 9 10.13 -2.05 0.06
C GLY A 9 10.25 -2.64 1.47
N TYR A 10 10.17 -3.96 1.58
CA TYR A 10 10.13 -4.68 2.86
C TYR A 10 11.35 -4.39 3.76
N THR A 11 12.58 -4.59 3.25
CA THR A 11 13.81 -4.40 4.04
C THR A 11 13.97 -2.95 4.52
N PHE A 12 13.51 -1.97 3.73
CA PHE A 12 13.52 -0.57 4.14
C PHE A 12 12.63 -0.33 5.36
N LEU A 13 11.40 -0.86 5.34
CA LEU A 13 10.46 -0.74 6.45
C LEU A 13 10.99 -1.34 7.76
N MET A 14 11.78 -2.42 7.70
CA MET A 14 12.37 -3.03 8.90
C MET A 14 13.37 -2.14 9.64
N THR A 15 13.89 -1.09 8.99
CA THR A 15 14.84 -0.15 9.61
C THR A 15 14.15 1.00 10.34
N LEU A 16 12.83 1.14 10.19
CA LEU A 16 12.08 2.31 10.63
C LEU A 16 11.45 2.13 12.02
N THR A 17 11.37 3.24 12.74
CA THR A 17 10.61 3.33 13.99
C THR A 17 9.11 3.43 13.72
N ARG A 18 8.28 3.18 14.73
CA ARG A 18 6.81 3.28 14.60
C ARG A 18 6.32 4.65 14.10
N PRO A 19 6.81 5.80 14.58
CA PRO A 19 6.44 7.10 14.03
C PRO A 19 6.79 7.24 12.54
N GLN A 20 7.97 6.77 12.13
CA GLN A 20 8.39 6.79 10.73
C GLN A 20 7.53 5.87 9.85
N LEU A 21 7.08 4.73 10.39
CA LEU A 21 6.12 3.87 9.68
C LEU A 21 4.75 4.55 9.52
N LEU A 22 4.27 5.26 10.55
CA LEU A 22 3.00 6.01 10.48
C LEU A 22 3.06 7.14 9.45
N GLU A 23 4.21 7.77 9.24
CA GLU A 23 4.41 8.78 8.19
C GLU A 23 4.31 8.19 6.77
N LEU A 24 4.61 6.90 6.59
CA LEU A 24 4.56 6.21 5.30
C LEU A 24 3.24 5.47 5.05
N ALA A 25 2.52 5.15 6.12
CA ALA A 25 1.29 4.38 6.03
C ALA A 25 0.16 5.20 5.41
N GLU A 26 -0.69 4.55 4.63
CA GLU A 26 -1.79 5.19 3.93
C GLU A 26 -3.13 4.62 4.40
N PRO A 27 -4.21 5.42 4.47
CA PRO A 27 -5.54 4.87 4.68
C PRO A 27 -5.95 4.04 3.47
N VAL A 28 -6.59 2.90 3.66
CA VAL A 28 -7.16 2.10 2.56
C VAL A 28 -8.69 2.22 2.64
N PRO A 29 -9.40 2.42 1.51
CA PRO A 29 -8.93 2.53 0.13
C PRO A 29 -8.58 3.96 -0.31
N SER A 30 -8.64 4.96 0.58
CA SER A 30 -8.53 6.38 0.24
C SER A 30 -7.10 6.91 0.14
N GLY A 31 -6.09 6.05 0.18
CA GLY A 31 -4.67 6.41 0.08
C GLY A 31 -4.20 6.72 -1.35
N PRO A 32 -3.13 7.51 -1.51
CA PRO A 32 -2.59 7.84 -2.83
C PRO A 32 -2.16 6.60 -3.64
N SER A 33 -1.52 5.61 -3.04
CA SER A 33 -1.09 4.38 -3.71
C SER A 33 -2.29 3.57 -4.21
N THR A 34 -3.31 3.38 -3.36
CA THR A 34 -4.54 2.68 -3.75
C THR A 34 -5.27 3.39 -4.89
N ARG A 35 -5.41 4.73 -4.83
CA ARG A 35 -6.00 5.51 -5.93
C ARG A 35 -5.22 5.37 -7.23
N HIS A 36 -3.90 5.43 -7.17
CA HIS A 36 -3.06 5.29 -8.35
C HIS A 36 -3.19 3.90 -8.97
N LEU A 37 -3.25 2.85 -8.16
CA LEU A 37 -3.50 1.49 -8.64
C LEU A 37 -4.87 1.34 -9.30
N ILE A 38 -5.92 1.99 -8.77
CA ILE A 38 -7.24 2.04 -9.41
C ILE A 38 -7.16 2.71 -10.79
N GLU A 39 -6.45 3.83 -10.89
CA GLU A 39 -6.26 4.54 -12.17
C GLU A 39 -5.51 3.67 -13.19
N LEU A 40 -4.45 2.97 -12.76
CA LEU A 40 -3.68 2.07 -13.61
C LEU A 40 -4.52 0.87 -14.06
N SER A 41 -5.26 0.25 -13.14
CA SER A 41 -6.16 -0.88 -13.43
C SER A 41 -7.17 -0.51 -14.52
N LYS A 42 -7.82 0.64 -14.37
CA LYS A 42 -8.77 1.17 -15.35
C LYS A 42 -8.11 1.52 -16.68
N ARG A 43 -6.93 2.15 -16.66
CA ARG A 43 -6.20 2.56 -17.87
C ARG A 43 -5.82 1.36 -18.73
N TYR A 44 -5.34 0.29 -18.11
CA TYR A 44 -4.85 -0.89 -18.82
C TYR A 44 -5.88 -2.01 -18.92
N ASN A 45 -7.04 -1.87 -18.28
CA ASN A 45 -8.09 -2.88 -18.20
C ASN A 45 -7.56 -4.22 -17.69
N VAL A 46 -6.76 -4.19 -16.62
CA VAL A 46 -6.12 -5.35 -16.01
C VAL A 46 -6.23 -5.25 -14.49
N PRO A 47 -6.73 -6.29 -13.79
CA PRO A 47 -6.74 -6.31 -12.33
C PRO A 47 -5.33 -6.23 -11.74
N LEU A 48 -5.15 -5.36 -10.74
CA LEU A 48 -3.87 -5.18 -10.05
C LEU A 48 -3.99 -5.64 -8.60
N LEU A 49 -2.94 -6.31 -8.11
CA LEU A 49 -2.82 -6.71 -6.72
C LEU A 49 -1.44 -6.31 -6.19
N ALA A 50 -1.40 -5.60 -5.07
CA ALA A 50 -0.17 -5.02 -4.52
C ALA A 50 -0.21 -4.92 -2.99
N GLY A 51 0.96 -5.05 -2.36
CA GLY A 51 1.14 -4.90 -0.92
C GLY A 51 1.58 -3.47 -0.54
N LEU A 52 0.98 -2.93 0.53
CA LEU A 52 1.31 -1.61 1.10
C LEU A 52 1.15 -1.59 2.63
N LEU A 53 1.67 -0.53 3.24
CA LEU A 53 1.48 -0.26 4.65
C LEU A 53 0.20 0.56 4.84
N GLU A 54 -0.78 0.00 5.55
CA GLU A 54 -2.06 0.64 5.84
C GLU A 54 -2.07 1.22 7.26
N VAL A 55 -2.83 2.30 7.45
CA VAL A 55 -3.15 2.85 8.79
C VAL A 55 -4.66 3.06 8.99
N GLU A 56 -5.17 2.58 10.12
CA GLU A 56 -6.53 2.83 10.62
C GLU A 56 -6.44 3.12 12.12
N ASP A 57 -6.90 4.30 12.57
CA ASP A 57 -6.85 4.74 13.98
C ASP A 57 -5.49 4.48 14.66
N GLU A 58 -4.40 4.88 13.99
CA GLU A 58 -2.98 4.64 14.37
C GLU A 58 -2.52 3.17 14.35
N THR A 59 -3.41 2.22 14.09
CA THR A 59 -3.04 0.81 13.92
C THR A 59 -2.46 0.61 12.54
N LEU A 60 -1.29 -0.03 12.49
CA LEU A 60 -0.57 -0.30 11.25
C LEU A 60 -0.86 -1.72 10.78
N TYR A 61 -1.16 -1.88 9.49
CA TYR A 61 -1.43 -3.17 8.87
C TYR A 61 -0.51 -3.38 7.67
N ASN A 62 -0.06 -4.62 7.50
CA ASN A 62 0.56 -5.06 6.28
C ASN A 62 -0.55 -5.58 5.36
N THR A 63 -0.94 -4.75 4.40
CA THR A 63 -2.17 -4.93 3.65
C THR A 63 -1.88 -5.32 2.21
N TYR A 64 -2.73 -6.18 1.66
CA TYR A 64 -2.68 -6.60 0.27
C TYR A 64 -4.01 -6.27 -0.41
N ILE A 65 -3.99 -5.33 -1.36
CA ILE A 65 -5.20 -4.87 -2.04
C ILE A 65 -5.35 -5.52 -3.41
N ALA A 66 -6.60 -5.62 -3.86
CA ALA A 66 -6.97 -6.00 -5.22
C ALA A 66 -7.91 -4.93 -5.81
N VAL A 67 -7.59 -4.44 -7.00
CA VAL A 67 -8.36 -3.41 -7.70
C VAL A 67 -8.62 -3.84 -9.15
N SER A 68 -9.78 -3.46 -9.67
CA SER A 68 -10.22 -3.69 -11.06
C SER A 68 -10.75 -2.40 -11.65
#